data_AF-A0A8T7K3D1-F1
#
_entry.id   AF-A0A8T7K3D1-F1
#
_cell.length_a   1.000
_cell.length_b   1.000
_cell.length_c   1.000
_cell.angle_alpha   90.00
_cell.angle_beta   90.00
_cell.angle_gamma   90.00
#
_symmetry.space_group_name_H-M   'P 1'
#
loop_
_entity.id
_entity.type
_entity.pdbx_description
1 polymer ?
#
loop_
_entity_poly.entity_id
_entity_poly.type
_entity_poly.pdbx_seq_one_letter_code
_entity_poly.pdbx_strand_id
1 'polypeptide(L)'
;MSLRKVLFLLVLVCLFVPAVFAQEMPAAPEIVVTGAWARNTALEHRDMSDMAEPMDMSIGGVFIATVENLSAQPVRLISGSTPVSGIVELHQTTMENDVMSMGPLEGGVEIPAGAVVELESQGVHFMLVALNVDLVLGDAFSFTLVFELPEMNNETFEVVIGVPVLEEAPAAHTFAFFGLWARPTVAAPSEAEMGGMQMGDATPEATEAMGGMQMGDATPEATEAMGGMQMGDATPEATEAMGGMSGMQPRAGVSAVYMQIINRGASDDRLIAASTTVANLVQIHESRLVDDVMQMSEVEGGLPLPVGERVLLQPGGFHIMLMDLQQELVPGTAFLLTLTFESGAEITLAVPVYNAMQMG
;
A
#
# COMPACT_ATOMS: atom_id res chain seq x y z
N MET A 1 36.37 68.05 37.67
CA MET A 1 36.46 68.27 36.20
C MET A 1 37.47 67.24 35.70
N SER A 2 37.17 66.24 34.87
CA SER A 2 36.28 66.22 33.70
C SER A 2 35.58 64.86 33.55
N LEU A 3 34.32 64.96 33.15
CA LEU A 3 33.41 63.94 32.63
C LEU A 3 33.90 63.46 31.24
N ARG A 4 33.76 62.15 30.91
CA ARG A 4 33.36 61.56 29.60
C ARG A 4 34.03 60.20 29.29
N LYS A 5 33.18 59.27 28.78
CA LYS A 5 33.42 57.99 28.06
C LYS A 5 33.50 56.74 28.97
N VAL A 6 32.39 56.04 29.28
CA VAL A 6 31.61 55.11 28.42
C VAL A 6 32.47 53.95 27.90
N LEU A 7 32.37 52.73 28.49
CA LEU A 7 32.15 51.46 27.76
C LEU A 7 32.10 50.22 28.70
N PHE A 8 31.20 49.29 28.36
CA PHE A 8 31.09 47.88 28.78
C PHE A 8 30.63 47.53 30.21
N LEU A 9 29.31 47.65 30.41
CA LEU A 9 28.55 46.76 31.27
C LEU A 9 28.21 45.50 30.43
N LEU A 10 28.95 44.40 30.62
CA LEU A 10 28.63 43.11 30.01
C LEU A 10 27.77 42.33 31.03
N VAL A 11 26.45 42.51 30.91
CA VAL A 11 25.47 41.69 31.64
C VAL A 11 25.46 40.32 30.98
N LEU A 12 26.08 39.34 31.62
CA LEU A 12 25.93 37.93 31.27
C LEU A 12 24.54 37.47 31.73
N VAL A 13 23.52 37.67 30.88
CA VAL A 13 22.22 37.01 31.03
C VAL A 13 22.40 35.58 30.54
N CYS A 14 22.63 34.65 31.46
CA CYS A 14 22.46 33.22 31.20
C CYS A 14 20.99 32.97 30.86
N LEU A 15 20.66 32.94 29.56
CA LEU A 15 19.40 32.39 29.08
C LEU A 15 19.41 30.89 29.32
N PHE A 16 18.86 30.47 30.45
CA PHE A 16 18.32 29.12 30.60
C PHE A 16 17.12 29.01 29.64
N VAL A 17 17.38 28.60 28.41
CA VAL A 17 16.34 28.04 27.55
C VAL A 17 16.03 26.66 28.15
N PRO A 18 14.83 26.41 28.70
CA PRO A 18 14.48 25.05 29.04
C PRO A 18 14.48 24.28 27.72
N ALA A 19 15.29 23.22 27.66
CA ALA A 19 15.18 22.21 26.62
C ALA A 19 13.74 21.70 26.68
N VAL A 20 12.88 22.25 25.83
CA VAL A 20 11.64 21.59 25.45
C VAL A 20 12.13 20.28 24.85
N PHE A 21 11.92 19.19 25.57
CA PHE A 21 12.01 17.86 25.00
C PHE A 21 11.04 17.89 23.81
N ALA A 22 11.58 18.04 22.60
CA ALA A 22 10.88 17.54 21.44
C ALA A 22 10.73 16.05 21.72
N GLN A 23 9.54 15.64 22.18
CA GLN A 23 9.21 14.23 22.09
C GLN A 23 9.27 13.94 20.60
N GLU A 24 10.29 13.19 20.18
CA GLU A 24 10.31 12.58 18.86
C GLU A 24 8.95 11.93 18.71
N MET A 25 8.19 12.31 17.67
CA MET A 25 6.95 11.62 17.40
C MET A 25 7.28 10.13 17.31
N PRO A 26 6.54 9.26 18.01
CA PRO A 26 6.81 7.84 17.93
C PRO A 26 6.80 7.42 16.46
N ALA A 27 7.78 6.61 16.06
CA ALA A 27 7.80 6.07 14.71
C ALA A 27 6.48 5.36 14.42
N ALA A 28 5.98 5.48 13.19
CA ALA A 28 4.75 4.80 12.78
C ALA A 28 4.86 3.30 13.09
N PRO A 29 3.77 2.65 13.56
CA PRO A 29 3.79 1.23 13.88
C PRO A 29 4.19 0.41 12.65
N GLU A 30 5.20 -0.44 12.78
CA GLU A 30 5.63 -1.34 11.71
C GLU A 30 5.01 -2.72 11.91
N ILE A 31 4.00 -3.03 11.10
CA ILE A 31 3.27 -4.31 11.12
C ILE A 31 3.61 -5.12 9.87
N VAL A 32 3.89 -6.40 10.07
CA VAL A 32 4.12 -7.37 9.00
C VAL A 32 3.00 -8.38 8.99
N VAL A 33 2.42 -8.59 7.82
CA VAL A 33 1.40 -9.61 7.62
C VAL A 33 1.93 -10.61 6.62
N THR A 34 1.94 -11.89 6.98
CA THR A 34 2.42 -12.94 6.07
C THR A 34 1.41 -14.08 5.97
N GLY A 35 1.39 -14.72 4.81
CA GLY A 35 0.52 -15.88 4.54
C GLY A 35 -0.97 -15.58 4.64
N ALA A 36 -1.40 -14.37 4.26
CA ALA A 36 -2.83 -14.09 4.08
C ALA A 36 -3.37 -14.84 2.87
N TRP A 37 -4.57 -15.40 2.97
CA TRP A 37 -5.30 -16.06 1.89
C TRP A 37 -6.79 -16.24 2.24
N ALA A 38 -7.62 -16.48 1.23
CA ALA A 38 -9.03 -16.80 1.39
C ALA A 38 -9.38 -18.10 0.66
N ARG A 39 -10.35 -18.83 1.18
CA ARG A 39 -10.91 -20.00 0.48
C ARG A 39 -11.88 -19.55 -0.60
N ASN A 40 -11.98 -20.34 -1.67
CA ASN A 40 -12.96 -20.10 -2.72
C ASN A 40 -14.40 -20.40 -2.27
N THR A 41 -15.39 -19.69 -2.82
CA THR A 41 -16.81 -19.88 -2.48
C THR A 41 -17.45 -21.07 -3.18
N ALA A 42 -16.84 -21.54 -4.28
CA ALA A 42 -17.36 -22.67 -5.06
C ALA A 42 -17.40 -24.00 -4.29
N LEU A 43 -16.62 -24.14 -3.21
CA LEU A 43 -16.66 -25.33 -2.35
C LEU A 43 -17.89 -25.38 -1.44
N GLU A 44 -18.50 -24.23 -1.13
CA GLU A 44 -19.69 -24.17 -0.27
C GLU A 44 -21.00 -24.51 -1.02
N HIS A 45 -20.98 -24.53 -2.35
CA HIS A 45 -22.12 -24.95 -3.20
C HIS A 45 -22.25 -26.47 -3.36
N ARG A 46 -21.49 -27.30 -2.62
CA ARG A 46 -21.59 -28.76 -2.72
C ARG A 46 -22.71 -29.29 -1.81
N ASP A 47 -23.83 -29.60 -2.46
CA ASP A 47 -24.98 -30.42 -2.00
C ASP A 47 -25.90 -29.79 -0.95
N MET A 48 -26.54 -28.66 -1.32
CA MET A 48 -27.58 -27.99 -0.54
C MET A 48 -29.00 -28.55 -0.78
N SER A 49 -29.14 -29.73 -1.42
CA SER A 49 -30.44 -30.29 -1.81
C SER A 49 -31.34 -30.72 -0.65
N ASP A 50 -30.82 -30.75 0.59
CA ASP A 50 -31.55 -31.21 1.78
C ASP A 50 -31.88 -30.10 2.81
N MET A 51 -31.56 -28.82 2.55
CA MET A 51 -31.88 -27.71 3.46
C MET A 51 -33.12 -26.93 3.00
N ALA A 52 -34.17 -26.92 3.82
CA ALA A 52 -35.39 -26.17 3.58
C ALA A 52 -35.15 -24.66 3.79
N GLU A 53 -35.33 -23.89 2.73
CA GLU A 53 -35.16 -22.42 2.61
C GLU A 53 -33.70 -21.95 2.69
N PRO A 54 -33.04 -21.63 1.54
CA PRO A 54 -31.66 -21.15 1.57
C PRO A 54 -31.63 -19.74 2.15
N MET A 55 -30.95 -19.56 3.29
CA MET A 55 -30.41 -18.25 3.61
C MET A 55 -29.33 -17.97 2.58
N ASP A 56 -29.63 -17.10 1.62
CA ASP A 56 -28.67 -16.55 0.64
C ASP A 56 -27.68 -15.63 1.35
N MET A 57 -26.84 -16.22 2.21
CA MET A 57 -25.70 -15.56 2.81
C MET A 57 -24.49 -16.37 2.36
N SER A 58 -23.93 -15.99 1.21
CA SER A 58 -22.61 -16.45 0.82
C SER A 58 -21.63 -16.05 1.92
N ILE A 59 -21.00 -17.05 2.55
CA ILE A 59 -20.02 -16.89 3.62
C ILE A 59 -18.65 -17.18 3.02
N GLY A 60 -17.64 -16.45 3.46
CA GLY A 60 -16.25 -16.69 3.12
C GLY A 60 -15.39 -16.59 4.36
N GLY A 61 -14.21 -17.22 4.34
CA GLY A 61 -13.20 -17.06 5.38
C GLY A 61 -11.94 -16.42 4.80
N VAL A 62 -11.43 -15.38 5.48
CA VAL A 62 -10.06 -14.89 5.30
C VAL A 62 -9.21 -15.41 6.44
N PHE A 63 -8.14 -16.07 6.07
CA PHE A 63 -7.17 -16.68 6.98
C PHE A 63 -5.85 -15.94 6.82
N ILE A 64 -5.21 -15.58 7.93
CA ILE A 64 -3.97 -14.81 7.93
C ILE A 64 -2.94 -15.59 8.73
N ALA A 65 -1.90 -16.13 8.09
CA ALA A 65 -0.96 -17.00 8.80
C ALA A 65 -0.34 -16.29 10.01
N THR A 66 0.26 -15.11 9.84
CA THR A 66 0.84 -14.36 10.97
C THR A 66 0.70 -12.84 10.83
N VAL A 67 0.58 -12.18 11.97
CA VAL A 67 0.75 -10.74 12.14
C VAL A 67 1.88 -10.51 13.15
N GLU A 68 2.94 -9.85 12.71
CA GLU A 68 4.11 -9.50 13.50
C GLU A 68 4.15 -8.00 13.75
N ASN A 69 4.32 -7.62 15.02
CA ASN A 69 4.47 -6.24 15.43
C ASN A 69 5.96 -5.93 15.65
N LEU A 70 6.59 -5.25 14.69
CA LEU A 70 7.99 -4.82 14.80
C LEU A 70 8.15 -3.47 15.52
N SER A 71 7.04 -2.83 15.89
CA SER A 71 7.09 -1.56 16.60
C SER A 71 7.47 -1.74 18.07
N ALA A 72 7.86 -0.63 18.70
CA ALA A 72 8.23 -0.60 20.11
C ALA A 72 7.04 -0.58 21.08
N GLN A 73 5.81 -0.49 20.56
CA GLN A 73 4.58 -0.37 21.34
C GLN A 73 3.61 -1.52 21.00
N PRO A 74 2.75 -1.95 21.93
CA PRO A 74 1.69 -2.89 21.61
C PRO A 74 0.68 -2.26 20.64
N VAL A 75 0.13 -3.08 19.76
CA VAL A 75 -1.01 -2.72 18.91
C VAL A 75 -2.15 -3.69 19.17
N ARG A 76 -3.38 -3.33 18.80
CA ARG A 76 -4.50 -4.29 18.83
C ARG A 76 -5.19 -4.31 17.48
N LEU A 77 -5.29 -5.49 16.88
CA LEU A 77 -6.10 -5.72 15.68
C LEU A 77 -7.57 -5.77 16.10
N ILE A 78 -8.38 -4.81 15.64
CA ILE A 78 -9.76 -4.66 16.11
C ILE A 78 -10.80 -4.99 15.04
N SER A 79 -10.47 -4.80 13.77
CA SER A 79 -11.40 -5.10 12.68
C SER A 79 -10.67 -5.20 11.34
N GLY A 80 -11.44 -5.46 10.28
CA GLY A 80 -10.98 -5.32 8.92
C GLY A 80 -12.12 -4.94 7.99
N SER A 81 -11.79 -4.61 6.75
CA SER A 81 -12.77 -4.35 5.70
C SER A 81 -12.24 -4.79 4.34
N THR A 82 -13.15 -5.08 3.41
CA THR A 82 -12.79 -5.44 2.05
C THR A 82 -13.93 -5.11 1.08
N PRO A 83 -13.64 -4.73 -0.18
CA PRO A 83 -14.69 -4.49 -1.17
C PRO A 83 -15.55 -5.72 -1.50
N VAL A 84 -15.05 -6.94 -1.24
CA VAL A 84 -15.72 -8.19 -1.65
C VAL A 84 -16.81 -8.66 -0.68
N SER A 85 -16.99 -7.99 0.46
CA SER A 85 -17.94 -8.42 1.50
C SER A 85 -18.65 -7.22 2.13
N GLY A 86 -19.94 -7.38 2.42
CA GLY A 86 -20.73 -6.37 3.13
C GLY A 86 -20.42 -6.31 4.63
N ILE A 87 -19.99 -7.42 5.23
CA ILE A 87 -19.71 -7.53 6.67
C ILE A 87 -18.44 -8.34 6.89
N VAL A 88 -17.50 -7.77 7.64
CA VAL A 88 -16.26 -8.43 8.06
C VAL A 88 -16.23 -8.51 9.58
N GLU A 89 -16.13 -9.71 10.13
CA GLU A 89 -16.09 -9.93 11.57
C GLU A 89 -14.82 -10.69 11.98
N LEU A 90 -14.18 -10.25 13.04
CA LEU A 90 -13.10 -11.01 13.67
C LEU A 90 -13.73 -12.09 14.55
N HIS A 91 -13.39 -13.35 14.31
CA HIS A 91 -13.94 -14.50 15.03
C HIS A 91 -12.83 -15.26 15.74
N GLN A 92 -13.19 -15.93 16.83
CA GLN A 92 -12.34 -16.91 17.49
C GLN A 92 -13.04 -18.27 17.48
N THR A 93 -12.32 -19.28 16.99
CA THR A 93 -12.68 -20.68 17.15
C THR A 93 -11.95 -21.27 18.35
N THR A 94 -12.66 -22.04 19.16
CA THR A 94 -12.12 -22.79 20.29
C THR A 94 -12.67 -24.22 20.28
N MET A 95 -11.86 -25.16 20.75
CA MET A 95 -12.23 -26.57 20.92
C MET A 95 -12.31 -26.86 22.41
N GLU A 96 -13.51 -27.16 22.92
CA GLU A 96 -13.71 -27.57 24.30
C GLU A 96 -14.51 -28.88 24.33
N ASN A 97 -13.94 -29.94 24.94
CA ASN A 97 -14.57 -31.27 25.04
C ASN A 97 -15.07 -31.82 23.69
N ASP A 98 -14.25 -31.72 22.63
CA ASP A 98 -14.58 -32.11 21.24
C ASP A 98 -15.75 -31.31 20.62
N VAL A 99 -16.20 -30.24 21.26
CA VAL A 99 -17.18 -29.29 20.70
C VAL A 99 -16.43 -28.08 20.17
N MET A 100 -16.57 -27.83 18.87
CA MET A 100 -16.09 -26.61 18.23
C MET A 100 -17.07 -25.47 18.53
N SER A 101 -16.57 -24.38 19.11
CA SER A 101 -17.31 -23.13 19.29
C SER A 101 -16.61 -22.03 18.49
N MET A 102 -17.38 -21.28 17.72
CA MET A 102 -16.92 -20.13 16.96
C MET A 102 -17.81 -18.94 17.31
N GLY A 103 -17.21 -17.78 17.53
CA GLY A 103 -17.96 -16.56 17.82
C GLY A 103 -17.15 -15.30 17.61
N PRO A 104 -17.82 -14.14 17.58
CA PRO A 104 -17.15 -12.85 17.36
C PRO A 104 -16.20 -12.52 18.51
N LEU A 105 -15.06 -11.93 18.15
CA LEU A 105 -14.03 -11.46 19.06
C LEU A 105 -14.07 -9.93 19.15
N GLU A 106 -15.08 -9.39 19.84
CA GLU A 106 -15.35 -7.94 19.93
C GLU A 106 -14.19 -7.13 20.54
N GLY A 107 -13.37 -7.76 21.38
CA GLY A 107 -12.22 -7.13 22.05
C GLY A 107 -10.95 -7.09 21.22
N GLY A 108 -10.97 -7.55 19.97
CA GLY A 108 -9.79 -7.62 19.11
C GLY A 108 -8.72 -8.58 19.60
N VAL A 109 -7.55 -8.54 18.94
CA VAL A 109 -6.35 -9.28 19.31
C VAL A 109 -5.24 -8.30 19.62
N GLU A 110 -4.76 -8.32 20.87
CA GLU A 110 -3.58 -7.56 21.26
C GLU A 110 -2.32 -8.26 20.77
N ILE A 111 -1.42 -7.48 20.16
CA ILE A 111 -0.14 -7.91 19.61
C ILE A 111 0.93 -7.08 20.32
N PRO A 112 1.57 -7.63 21.37
CA PRO A 112 2.61 -6.94 22.10
C PRO A 112 3.77 -6.48 21.19
N ALA A 113 4.54 -5.49 21.65
CA ALA A 113 5.73 -5.02 20.95
C ALA A 113 6.72 -6.19 20.70
N GLY A 114 7.18 -6.34 19.46
CA GLY A 114 8.08 -7.41 19.04
C GLY A 114 7.45 -8.81 18.98
N ALA A 115 6.13 -8.93 19.18
CA ALA A 115 5.46 -10.22 19.18
C ALA A 115 4.91 -10.60 17.80
N VAL A 116 4.70 -11.91 17.64
CA VAL A 116 4.02 -12.52 16.50
C VAL A 116 2.75 -13.18 17.02
N VAL A 117 1.63 -12.95 16.34
CA VAL A 117 0.36 -13.64 16.59
C VAL A 117 -0.09 -14.36 15.32
N GLU A 118 -0.55 -15.59 15.46
CA GLU A 118 -1.08 -16.41 14.37
C GLU A 118 -2.61 -16.21 14.26
N LEU A 119 -3.13 -16.03 13.05
CA LEU A 119 -4.57 -15.89 12.78
C LEU A 119 -5.06 -17.04 11.88
N GLU A 120 -5.17 -18.21 12.48
CA GLU A 120 -5.54 -19.44 11.78
C GLU A 120 -7.04 -19.78 11.88
N SER A 121 -7.50 -20.66 10.99
CA SER A 121 -8.91 -21.11 10.95
C SER A 121 -9.40 -21.79 12.23
N GLN A 122 -8.50 -22.36 13.03
CA GLN A 122 -8.83 -23.01 14.31
C GLN A 122 -8.63 -22.09 15.53
N GLY A 123 -8.15 -20.86 15.30
CA GLY A 123 -7.97 -19.83 16.30
C GLY A 123 -8.70 -18.58 15.88
N VAL A 124 -7.98 -17.46 15.76
CA VAL A 124 -8.58 -16.19 15.33
C VAL A 124 -8.56 -16.06 13.81
N HIS A 125 -9.66 -15.67 13.19
CA HIS A 125 -9.75 -15.46 11.74
C HIS A 125 -10.79 -14.40 11.40
N PHE A 126 -10.80 -13.94 10.15
CA PHE A 126 -11.83 -13.02 9.67
C PHE A 126 -12.92 -13.81 8.93
N MET A 127 -14.16 -13.66 9.40
CA MET A 127 -15.34 -14.14 8.70
C MET A 127 -15.86 -13.05 7.77
N LEU A 128 -16.07 -13.41 6.51
CA LEU A 128 -16.73 -12.59 5.52
C LEU A 128 -18.18 -13.03 5.40
N VAL A 129 -19.11 -12.10 5.60
CA VAL A 129 -20.54 -12.35 5.50
C VAL A 129 -21.13 -11.43 4.44
N ALA A 130 -22.13 -11.93 3.72
CA ALA A 130 -22.76 -11.22 2.60
C ALA A 130 -21.72 -10.81 1.55
N LEU A 131 -21.08 -11.82 0.94
CA LEU A 131 -20.15 -11.58 -0.15
C LEU A 131 -20.84 -10.86 -1.32
N ASN A 132 -20.20 -9.81 -1.82
CA ASN A 132 -20.66 -9.02 -2.96
C ASN A 132 -20.26 -9.67 -4.30
N VAL A 133 -19.26 -10.56 -4.27
CA VAL A 133 -18.69 -11.28 -5.42
C VAL A 133 -18.27 -12.69 -4.98
N ASP A 134 -18.25 -13.62 -5.93
CA ASP A 134 -17.67 -14.95 -5.69
C ASP A 134 -16.15 -14.87 -5.52
N LEU A 135 -15.61 -15.63 -4.56
CA LEU A 135 -14.17 -15.79 -4.41
C LEU A 135 -13.71 -16.91 -5.33
N VAL A 136 -13.11 -16.55 -6.47
CA VAL A 136 -12.67 -17.48 -7.51
C VAL A 136 -11.20 -17.82 -7.33
N LEU A 137 -10.84 -19.10 -7.47
CA LEU A 137 -9.44 -19.55 -7.35
C LEU A 137 -8.54 -18.83 -8.34
N GLY A 138 -7.38 -18.36 -7.86
CA GLY A 138 -6.43 -17.62 -8.67
C GLY A 138 -6.71 -16.11 -8.76
N ASP A 139 -7.82 -15.63 -8.21
CA ASP A 139 -8.05 -14.20 -8.04
C ASP A 139 -7.42 -13.69 -6.74
N ALA A 140 -7.43 -12.36 -6.58
CA ALA A 140 -7.02 -11.70 -5.36
C ALA A 140 -7.91 -10.48 -5.10
N PHE A 141 -8.03 -10.09 -3.84
CA PHE A 141 -8.71 -8.86 -3.43
C PHE A 141 -7.91 -8.11 -2.37
N SER A 142 -8.23 -6.84 -2.18
CA SER A 142 -7.65 -6.05 -1.11
C SER A 142 -8.36 -6.27 0.21
N PHE A 143 -7.61 -6.25 1.31
CA PHE A 143 -8.14 -6.32 2.66
C PHE A 143 -7.44 -5.28 3.53
N THR A 144 -8.23 -4.44 4.19
CA THR A 144 -7.73 -3.44 5.12
C THR A 144 -7.86 -3.99 6.53
N LEU A 145 -6.75 -4.10 7.24
CA LEU A 145 -6.70 -4.40 8.66
C LEU A 145 -6.71 -3.09 9.44
N VAL A 146 -7.55 -2.99 10.46
CA VAL A 146 -7.64 -1.81 11.33
C VAL A 146 -7.04 -2.16 12.68
N PHE A 147 -6.01 -1.43 13.05
CA PHE A 147 -5.34 -1.53 14.33
C PHE A 147 -5.64 -0.31 15.18
N GLU A 148 -5.71 -0.50 16.48
CA GLU A 148 -5.64 0.60 17.45
C GLU A 148 -4.29 0.60 18.17
N LEU A 149 -3.90 1.77 18.65
CA LEU A 149 -2.76 2.02 19.52
C LEU A 149 -3.25 2.27 20.95
N PRO A 150 -3.25 1.25 21.84
CA PRO A 150 -3.78 1.39 23.19
C PRO A 150 -3.08 2.50 24.01
N GLU A 151 -1.80 2.73 23.74
CA GLU A 151 -0.99 3.74 24.44
C GLU A 151 -1.18 5.17 23.88
N MET A 152 -1.90 5.32 22.76
CA MET A 152 -2.13 6.58 22.06
C MET A 152 -3.64 6.91 22.01
N ASN A 153 -4.32 6.82 23.15
CA ASN A 153 -5.78 7.06 23.26
C ASN A 153 -6.63 6.25 22.26
N ASN A 154 -6.20 5.03 21.92
CA ASN A 154 -6.82 4.16 20.92
C ASN A 154 -6.92 4.80 19.52
N GLU A 155 -5.94 5.63 19.16
CA GLU A 155 -5.79 6.09 17.78
C GLU A 155 -5.67 4.88 16.84
N THR A 156 -6.38 4.95 15.71
CA THR A 156 -6.43 3.84 14.75
C THR A 156 -5.54 4.11 13.55
N PHE A 157 -4.93 3.05 13.04
CA PHE A 157 -4.22 3.07 11.77
C PHE A 157 -4.59 1.84 10.94
N GLU A 158 -4.39 1.94 9.63
CA GLU A 158 -4.76 0.91 8.68
C GLU A 158 -3.53 0.26 8.06
N VAL A 159 -3.59 -1.05 7.87
CA VAL A 159 -2.61 -1.81 7.09
C VAL A 159 -3.36 -2.51 5.98
N VAL A 160 -3.00 -2.19 4.75
CA VAL A 160 -3.67 -2.76 3.59
C VAL A 160 -2.84 -3.88 3.00
N ILE A 161 -3.48 -5.03 2.79
CA ILE A 161 -2.86 -6.23 2.25
C ILE A 161 -3.64 -6.72 1.03
N GLY A 162 -2.99 -7.50 0.17
CA GLY A 162 -3.69 -8.35 -0.78
C GLY A 162 -3.98 -9.72 -0.16
N VAL A 163 -5.12 -10.30 -0.51
CA VAL A 163 -5.54 -11.64 -0.11
C VAL A 163 -5.76 -12.48 -1.37
N PRO A 164 -4.92 -13.47 -1.65
CA PRO A 164 -5.12 -14.41 -2.74
C PRO A 164 -6.23 -15.41 -2.40
N VAL A 165 -7.01 -15.81 -3.41
CA VAL A 165 -8.00 -16.89 -3.27
C VAL A 165 -7.36 -18.22 -3.67
N LEU A 166 -7.20 -19.10 -2.68
CA LEU A 166 -6.46 -20.37 -2.82
C LEU A 166 -7.32 -21.54 -2.31
N GLU A 167 -6.99 -22.76 -2.75
CA GLU A 167 -7.62 -23.98 -2.22
C GLU A 167 -7.14 -24.28 -0.79
N GLU A 168 -5.86 -24.03 -0.54
CA GLU A 168 -5.16 -24.32 0.70
C GLU A 168 -4.22 -23.18 1.08
N ALA A 169 -3.71 -23.20 2.31
CA ALA A 169 -2.77 -22.21 2.80
C ALA A 169 -1.50 -22.16 1.93
N PRO A 170 -0.95 -20.97 1.67
CA PRO A 170 0.28 -20.83 0.91
C PRO A 170 1.45 -21.51 1.64
N ALA A 171 2.41 -22.02 0.88
CA ALA A 171 3.62 -22.61 1.45
C ALA A 171 4.40 -21.57 2.26
N ALA A 172 4.88 -21.97 3.44
CA ALA A 172 5.73 -21.12 4.27
C ALA A 172 7.06 -20.81 3.57
N HIS A 173 7.55 -19.59 3.76
CA HIS A 173 8.82 -19.11 3.22
C HIS A 173 9.54 -18.20 4.22
N THR A 174 10.83 -17.97 4.01
CA THR A 174 11.68 -17.16 4.90
C THR A 174 11.74 -15.68 4.52
N PHE A 175 11.10 -15.26 3.43
CA PHE A 175 11.04 -13.86 3.07
C PHE A 175 9.91 -13.15 3.81
N ALA A 176 10.18 -11.94 4.30
CA ALA A 176 9.16 -11.03 4.81
C ALA A 176 8.95 -9.88 3.83
N PHE A 177 7.69 -9.61 3.50
CA PHE A 177 7.28 -8.56 2.57
C PHE A 177 6.51 -7.48 3.31
N PHE A 178 6.83 -6.22 3.02
CA PHE A 178 6.27 -5.06 3.72
C PHE A 178 5.76 -4.04 2.72
N GLY A 179 4.65 -3.36 3.06
CA GLY A 179 4.13 -2.26 2.26
C GLY A 179 4.02 -2.63 0.79
N LEU A 180 3.47 -3.81 0.49
CA LEU A 180 3.30 -4.30 -0.87
C LEU A 180 2.13 -3.58 -1.52
N TRP A 181 2.37 -2.89 -2.64
CA TRP A 181 1.31 -2.26 -3.43
C TRP A 181 1.75 -2.00 -4.87
N ALA A 182 0.77 -1.85 -5.75
CA ALA A 182 0.97 -1.36 -7.11
C ALA A 182 0.32 0.01 -7.29
N ARG A 183 0.97 0.88 -8.08
CA ARG A 183 0.29 2.09 -8.55
C ARG A 183 -0.80 1.75 -9.57
N PRO A 184 -1.81 2.61 -9.78
CA PRO A 184 -2.79 2.41 -10.82
C PRO A 184 -2.16 2.50 -12.21
N THR A 185 -2.90 2.06 -13.21
CA THR A 185 -2.46 2.16 -14.61
C THR A 185 -2.18 3.60 -14.98
N VAL A 186 -1.01 3.84 -15.55
CA VAL A 186 -0.70 5.08 -16.26
C VAL A 186 -0.48 4.76 -17.73
N ALA A 187 -0.80 5.72 -18.61
CA ALA A 187 -0.55 5.56 -20.03
C ALA A 187 0.95 5.29 -20.25
N ALA A 188 1.28 4.31 -21.09
CA ALA A 188 2.68 4.06 -21.43
C ALA A 188 3.32 5.32 -22.04
N PRO A 189 4.55 5.69 -21.66
CA PRO A 189 5.26 6.79 -22.29
C PRO A 189 5.34 6.55 -23.80
N SER A 190 5.17 7.61 -24.59
CA SER A 190 5.31 7.62 -26.05
C SER A 190 6.68 7.11 -26.49
N GLU A 191 6.80 6.58 -27.71
CA GLU A 191 8.11 6.23 -28.29
C GLU A 191 9.06 7.43 -28.33
N ALA A 192 8.53 8.66 -28.39
CA ALA A 192 9.30 9.90 -28.28
C ALA A 192 9.85 10.14 -26.86
N GLU A 193 9.12 9.73 -25.82
CA GLU A 193 9.59 9.77 -24.42
C GLU A 193 10.56 8.61 -24.12
N MET A 194 10.35 7.44 -24.70
CA MET A 194 11.24 6.27 -24.59
C MET A 194 12.54 6.42 -25.41
N GLY A 195 12.48 7.10 -26.56
CA GLY A 195 13.63 7.40 -27.43
C GLY A 195 14.30 8.75 -27.16
N GLY A 196 13.82 9.51 -26.17
CA GLY A 196 14.25 10.88 -25.87
C GLY A 196 15.46 11.00 -24.92
N MET A 197 15.98 9.90 -24.35
CA MET A 197 17.21 9.93 -23.54
C MET A 197 18.49 9.97 -24.41
N GLN A 198 18.49 10.77 -25.47
CA GLN A 198 19.70 11.11 -26.21
C GLN A 198 19.68 12.57 -26.68
N MET A 199 20.36 13.41 -25.88
CA MET A 199 20.93 14.74 -26.15
C MET A 199 20.29 15.61 -27.25
N GLY A 200 19.56 16.64 -26.80
CA GLY A 200 19.19 17.79 -27.60
C GLY A 200 18.65 18.93 -26.72
N ASP A 201 19.55 19.84 -26.36
CA ASP A 201 19.36 21.24 -25.96
C ASP A 201 18.29 21.60 -24.91
N ALA A 202 18.76 21.96 -23.72
CA ALA A 202 17.98 22.50 -22.62
C ALA A 202 17.16 23.75 -23.02
N THR A 203 15.85 23.68 -22.83
CA THR A 203 15.01 24.88 -22.62
C THR A 203 14.70 25.00 -21.13
N PRO A 204 14.92 26.18 -20.51
CA PRO A 204 14.77 26.34 -19.08
C PRO A 204 13.32 26.67 -18.74
N GLU A 205 12.52 25.68 -18.34
CA GLU A 205 11.21 25.95 -17.73
C GLU A 205 10.80 24.85 -16.76
N ALA A 206 11.64 24.57 -15.75
CA ALA A 206 11.25 23.76 -14.59
C ALA A 206 12.10 24.04 -13.33
N THR A 207 12.57 25.27 -13.14
CA THR A 207 13.21 25.69 -11.88
C THR A 207 12.62 27.00 -11.41
N GLU A 208 11.41 26.98 -10.83
CA GLU A 208 10.96 27.94 -9.81
C GLU A 208 9.69 27.39 -9.11
N ALA A 209 9.86 26.54 -8.11
CA ALA A 209 8.85 26.37 -7.05
C ALA A 209 9.44 25.66 -5.81
N MET A 210 10.50 26.20 -5.22
CA MET A 210 10.79 26.02 -3.79
C MET A 210 11.81 27.06 -3.31
N GLY A 211 11.37 27.98 -2.44
CA GLY A 211 12.24 28.68 -1.49
C GLY A 211 12.27 30.20 -1.61
N GLY A 212 11.53 30.89 -0.73
CA GLY A 212 11.75 32.32 -0.50
C GLY A 212 10.63 33.05 0.22
N MET A 213 10.38 32.73 1.50
CA MET A 213 9.69 33.66 2.41
C MET A 213 10.61 34.83 2.75
N GLN A 214 10.25 36.07 2.38
CA GLN A 214 10.73 37.25 3.10
C GLN A 214 9.69 38.40 3.08
N MET A 215 9.49 38.97 4.27
CA MET A 215 8.53 40.01 4.64
C MET A 215 8.88 41.41 4.09
N GLY A 216 7.87 42.21 3.75
CA GLY A 216 7.99 43.65 3.49
C GLY A 216 6.63 44.34 3.30
N ASP A 217 6.46 45.51 3.92
CA ASP A 217 5.22 46.17 4.37
C ASP A 217 4.61 47.20 3.36
N ALA A 218 3.29 47.44 3.52
CA ALA A 218 2.45 48.62 3.28
C ALA A 218 2.40 49.46 1.95
N THR A 219 1.26 49.31 1.22
CA THR A 219 0.27 50.33 0.69
C THR A 219 0.66 51.55 -0.19
N PRO A 220 -0.29 52.26 -0.87
CA PRO A 220 -1.59 51.89 -1.49
C PRO A 220 -1.80 52.47 -2.94
N GLU A 221 -3.02 52.30 -3.48
CA GLU A 221 -3.66 52.93 -4.66
C GLU A 221 -3.44 52.30 -6.05
N ALA A 222 -4.50 51.73 -6.65
CA ALA A 222 -5.50 52.47 -7.43
C ALA A 222 -6.50 51.52 -8.16
N THR A 223 -7.74 51.55 -7.67
CA THR A 223 -9.03 51.58 -8.41
C THR A 223 -9.25 50.82 -9.73
N GLU A 224 -10.22 49.91 -9.64
CA GLU A 224 -11.42 49.71 -10.49
C GLU A 224 -11.32 49.47 -12.00
N ALA A 225 -11.84 48.30 -12.43
CA ALA A 225 -12.89 48.24 -13.44
C ALA A 225 -13.65 46.89 -13.42
N MET A 226 -14.88 46.94 -12.90
CA MET A 226 -16.12 46.46 -13.53
C MET A 226 -16.26 44.99 -14.00
N GLY A 227 -17.32 44.35 -13.49
CA GLY A 227 -18.19 43.51 -14.32
C GLY A 227 -18.68 42.21 -13.68
N GLY A 228 -19.77 42.27 -12.93
CA GLY A 228 -20.47 41.08 -12.45
C GLY A 228 -21.28 40.37 -13.55
N MET A 229 -21.41 39.05 -13.41
CA MET A 229 -22.49 38.17 -13.92
C MET A 229 -22.27 36.80 -13.27
N GLN A 230 -22.91 36.53 -12.13
CA GLN A 230 -24.20 35.85 -12.01
C GLN A 230 -24.12 34.35 -12.33
N MET A 231 -24.08 33.56 -11.24
CA MET A 231 -24.24 32.11 -11.21
C MET A 231 -25.64 31.75 -11.72
N GLY A 232 -25.71 30.97 -12.79
CA GLY A 232 -26.90 30.33 -13.30
C GLY A 232 -26.82 28.82 -13.08
N ASP A 233 -27.80 28.30 -12.37
CA ASP A 233 -28.08 26.89 -12.14
C ASP A 233 -28.43 26.19 -13.48
N ALA A 234 -27.87 25.00 -13.74
CA ALA A 234 -28.18 24.20 -14.91
C ALA A 234 -28.28 22.71 -14.54
N THR A 235 -29.47 22.21 -14.80
CA THR A 235 -30.08 20.89 -14.55
C THR A 235 -29.37 19.68 -15.18
N PRO A 236 -29.62 18.45 -14.67
CA PRO A 236 -29.05 17.21 -15.21
C PRO A 236 -29.92 16.65 -16.33
N GLU A 237 -29.54 16.85 -17.60
CA GLU A 237 -30.04 16.06 -18.73
C GLU A 237 -29.23 16.35 -20.01
N ALA A 238 -28.23 15.50 -20.28
CA ALA A 238 -27.68 15.28 -21.63
C ALA A 238 -26.83 14.00 -21.63
N THR A 239 -27.44 12.89 -21.19
CA THR A 239 -26.97 11.56 -21.56
C THR A 239 -27.48 11.30 -22.99
N GLU A 240 -26.63 10.69 -23.82
CA GLU A 240 -26.91 10.23 -25.19
C GLU A 240 -26.72 11.23 -26.34
N ALA A 241 -25.46 11.40 -26.77
CA ALA A 241 -25.12 11.49 -28.19
C ALA A 241 -23.59 11.37 -28.39
N MET A 242 -23.05 10.16 -28.43
CA MET A 242 -21.81 9.84 -29.17
C MET A 242 -21.59 8.32 -29.22
N GLY A 243 -22.38 7.65 -30.05
CA GLY A 243 -22.06 6.31 -30.53
C GLY A 243 -21.09 6.39 -31.70
N GLY A 244 -20.00 5.61 -31.64
CA GLY A 244 -19.26 5.18 -32.83
C GLY A 244 -17.86 5.75 -33.04
N MET A 245 -16.91 5.41 -32.17
CA MET A 245 -15.50 5.23 -32.55
C MET A 245 -14.96 3.94 -31.92
N SER A 246 -15.22 2.80 -32.57
CA SER A 246 -14.41 1.60 -32.38
C SER A 246 -13.07 1.81 -33.07
N GLY A 247 -11.96 1.65 -32.33
CA GLY A 247 -10.63 1.52 -32.95
C GLY A 247 -9.42 1.97 -32.14
N MET A 248 -9.56 2.51 -30.93
CA MET A 248 -8.39 2.70 -30.07
C MET A 248 -8.13 1.38 -29.34
N GLN A 249 -7.14 0.60 -29.80
CA GLN A 249 -6.55 -0.40 -28.89
C GLN A 249 -6.12 0.37 -27.64
N PRO A 250 -6.52 -0.05 -26.42
CA PRO A 250 -6.02 0.57 -25.22
C PRO A 250 -4.51 0.56 -25.32
N ARG A 251 -3.89 1.75 -25.32
CA ARG A 251 -2.45 1.89 -25.25
C ARG A 251 -2.03 1.08 -24.04
N ALA A 252 -1.28 -0.01 -24.25
CA ALA A 252 -1.01 -0.96 -23.20
C ALA A 252 -0.33 -0.20 -22.06
N GLY A 253 -1.04 -0.11 -20.93
CA GLY A 253 -0.62 0.75 -19.83
C GLY A 253 0.65 0.21 -19.18
N VAL A 254 1.24 1.03 -18.32
CA VAL A 254 2.31 0.59 -17.42
C VAL A 254 1.90 0.78 -15.97
N SER A 255 2.49 -0.02 -15.10
CA SER A 255 2.40 0.15 -13.65
C SER A 255 3.74 -0.26 -13.02
N ALA A 256 3.87 -0.05 -11.72
CA ALA A 256 5.00 -0.52 -10.94
C ALA A 256 4.52 -1.05 -9.59
N VAL A 257 5.15 -2.12 -9.12
CA VAL A 257 4.95 -2.71 -7.80
C VAL A 257 6.10 -2.32 -6.90
N TYR A 258 5.74 -1.92 -5.68
CA TYR A 258 6.62 -1.48 -4.62
C TYR A 258 6.40 -2.37 -3.40
N MET A 259 7.47 -2.61 -2.66
CA MET A 259 7.48 -3.38 -1.42
C MET A 259 8.85 -3.24 -0.75
N GLN A 260 8.97 -3.71 0.48
CA GLN A 260 10.27 -4.01 1.06
C GLN A 260 10.39 -5.51 1.25
N ILE A 261 11.60 -6.04 1.05
CA ILE A 261 11.89 -7.47 1.17
C ILE A 261 12.98 -7.64 2.22
N ILE A 262 12.75 -8.52 3.20
CA ILE A 262 13.79 -9.00 4.11
C ILE A 262 13.97 -10.50 3.88
N ASN A 263 15.20 -10.91 3.57
CA ASN A 263 15.57 -12.32 3.54
C ASN A 263 15.88 -12.80 4.96
N ARG A 264 14.95 -13.52 5.61
CA ARG A 264 15.17 -14.16 6.93
C ARG A 264 15.68 -15.60 6.81
N GLY A 265 16.16 -15.99 5.62
CA GLY A 265 16.75 -17.29 5.35
C GLY A 265 18.14 -17.44 5.96
N ALA A 266 18.78 -18.58 5.69
CA ALA A 266 20.09 -18.91 6.23
C ALA A 266 21.27 -18.44 5.33
N SER A 267 21.01 -18.04 4.09
CA SER A 267 22.00 -17.60 3.11
C SER A 267 21.45 -16.51 2.22
N ASP A 268 22.35 -15.72 1.63
CA ASP A 268 21.98 -14.67 0.68
C ASP A 268 21.20 -15.28 -0.48
N ASP A 269 20.30 -14.50 -1.05
CA ASP A 269 19.52 -14.89 -2.22
C ASP A 269 19.41 -13.70 -3.19
N ARG A 270 18.66 -13.87 -4.26
CA ARG A 270 18.43 -12.84 -5.27
C ARG A 270 17.04 -12.98 -5.84
N LEU A 271 16.33 -11.88 -5.97
CA LEU A 271 15.12 -11.82 -6.78
C LEU A 271 15.52 -11.71 -8.25
N ILE A 272 15.27 -12.76 -9.04
CA ILE A 272 15.75 -12.85 -10.42
C ILE A 272 14.64 -12.63 -11.45
N ALA A 273 13.38 -12.86 -11.09
CA ALA A 273 12.26 -12.62 -11.97
C ALA A 273 10.99 -12.34 -11.17
N ALA A 274 10.02 -11.74 -11.84
CA ALA A 274 8.65 -11.67 -11.39
C ALA A 274 7.71 -11.91 -12.58
N SER A 275 6.50 -12.40 -12.33
CA SER A 275 5.50 -12.66 -13.37
C SER A 275 4.08 -12.47 -12.86
N THR A 276 3.18 -12.06 -13.74
CA THR A 276 1.74 -11.93 -13.45
C THR A 276 0.94 -12.08 -14.73
N THR A 277 -0.35 -12.38 -14.61
CA THR A 277 -1.29 -12.45 -15.75
C THR A 277 -1.76 -11.08 -16.21
N VAL A 278 -1.59 -10.02 -15.39
CA VAL A 278 -2.09 -8.67 -15.72
C VAL A 278 -1.15 -7.90 -16.65
N ALA A 279 0.04 -8.41 -16.96
CA ALA A 279 1.06 -7.75 -17.78
C ALA A 279 1.79 -8.76 -18.67
N ASN A 280 2.10 -8.42 -19.92
CA ASN A 280 2.88 -9.30 -20.80
C ASN A 280 4.39 -9.25 -20.50
N LEU A 281 4.87 -8.14 -19.94
CA LEU A 281 6.28 -7.95 -19.62
C LEU A 281 6.42 -7.46 -18.18
N VAL A 282 7.20 -8.19 -17.39
CA VAL A 282 7.48 -7.89 -16.00
C VAL A 282 8.99 -7.89 -15.81
N GLN A 283 9.53 -6.81 -15.28
CA GLN A 283 10.97 -6.64 -15.10
C GLN A 283 11.29 -6.01 -13.75
N ILE A 284 12.49 -6.28 -13.24
CA ILE A 284 13.01 -5.60 -12.05
C ILE A 284 13.80 -4.40 -12.55
N HIS A 285 13.39 -3.19 -12.16
CA HIS A 285 14.00 -1.94 -12.61
C HIS A 285 14.63 -1.19 -11.45
N GLU A 286 15.58 -0.33 -11.75
CA GLU A 286 16.14 0.68 -10.86
C GLU A 286 15.98 2.06 -11.49
N SER A 287 15.56 3.03 -10.68
CA SER A 287 15.57 4.43 -11.04
C SER A 287 16.83 5.12 -10.52
N ARG A 288 17.56 5.83 -11.39
CA ARG A 288 18.75 6.63 -11.03
C ARG A 288 18.69 8.02 -11.64
N LEU A 289 19.16 9.02 -10.90
CA LEU A 289 19.37 10.36 -11.44
C LEU A 289 20.71 10.38 -12.20
N VAL A 290 20.65 10.64 -13.51
CA VAL A 290 21.82 10.78 -14.38
C VAL A 290 21.66 12.10 -15.12
N ASP A 291 22.61 13.02 -14.94
CA ASP A 291 22.60 14.34 -15.57
C ASP A 291 21.28 15.11 -15.35
N ASP A 292 20.80 15.14 -14.10
CA ASP A 292 19.53 15.74 -13.67
C ASP A 292 18.25 15.13 -14.29
N VAL A 293 18.38 14.00 -15.00
CA VAL A 293 17.26 13.25 -15.57
C VAL A 293 17.10 11.92 -14.83
N MET A 294 15.87 11.61 -14.41
CA MET A 294 15.56 10.29 -13.86
C MET A 294 15.53 9.26 -15.00
N GLN A 295 16.43 8.29 -14.93
CA GLN A 295 16.51 7.16 -15.85
C GLN A 295 16.06 5.89 -15.14
N MET A 296 15.30 5.04 -15.83
CA MET A 296 14.84 3.75 -15.34
C MET A 296 15.45 2.67 -16.23
N SER A 297 16.09 1.67 -15.62
CA SER A 297 16.72 0.58 -16.36
C SER A 297 16.50 -0.75 -15.66
N GLU A 298 16.39 -1.82 -16.43
CA GLU A 298 16.34 -3.18 -15.90
C GLU A 298 17.62 -3.52 -15.11
N VAL A 299 17.43 -4.20 -13.98
CA VAL A 299 18.51 -4.73 -13.15
C VAL A 299 18.94 -6.08 -13.71
N GLU A 300 19.91 -6.05 -14.62
CA GLU A 300 20.45 -7.28 -15.20
C GLU A 300 20.98 -8.23 -14.13
N GLY A 301 20.62 -9.52 -14.25
CA GLY A 301 21.03 -10.56 -13.32
C GLY A 301 20.21 -10.63 -12.03
N GLY A 302 19.31 -9.68 -11.76
CA GLY A 302 18.39 -9.69 -10.61
C GLY A 302 18.88 -8.88 -9.40
N LEU A 303 17.96 -8.63 -8.46
CA LEU A 303 18.17 -7.80 -7.27
C LEU A 303 18.72 -8.63 -6.09
N PRO A 304 19.95 -8.36 -5.60
CA PRO A 304 20.51 -9.06 -4.44
C PRO A 304 19.66 -8.88 -3.18
N LEU A 305 19.50 -9.95 -2.41
CA LEU A 305 18.79 -9.98 -1.13
C LEU A 305 19.69 -10.63 -0.06
N PRO A 306 20.65 -9.86 0.51
CA PRO A 306 21.50 -10.36 1.59
C PRO A 306 20.69 -10.76 2.82
N VAL A 307 21.16 -11.76 3.57
CA VAL A 307 20.47 -12.24 4.79
C VAL A 307 20.35 -11.13 5.82
N GLY A 308 19.15 -10.98 6.38
CA GLY A 308 18.85 -10.03 7.44
C GLY A 308 18.81 -8.58 6.98
N GLU A 309 19.18 -8.29 5.73
CA GLU A 309 19.08 -6.96 5.16
C GLU A 309 17.69 -6.69 4.60
N ARG A 310 17.31 -5.42 4.69
CA ARG A 310 16.08 -4.89 4.16
C ARG A 310 16.37 -4.21 2.83
N VAL A 311 15.81 -4.75 1.77
CA VAL A 311 15.92 -4.19 0.41
C VAL A 311 14.62 -3.49 0.06
N LEU A 312 14.71 -2.21 -0.32
CA LEU A 312 13.57 -1.35 -0.59
C LEU A 312 13.30 -1.28 -2.09
N LEU A 313 12.08 -1.65 -2.49
CA LEU A 313 11.51 -1.36 -3.78
C LEU A 313 10.49 -0.22 -3.62
N GLN A 314 10.87 0.99 -4.00
CA GLN A 314 10.11 2.21 -3.76
C GLN A 314 10.19 3.17 -4.96
N PRO A 315 9.26 4.14 -5.09
CA PRO A 315 9.35 5.17 -6.11
C PRO A 315 10.71 5.87 -6.09
N GLY A 316 11.35 5.97 -7.26
CA GLY A 316 12.69 6.57 -7.39
C GLY A 316 13.86 5.65 -7.01
N GLY A 317 13.61 4.40 -6.63
CA GLY A 317 14.63 3.35 -6.43
C GLY A 317 14.32 2.09 -7.23
N PHE A 318 14.56 0.92 -6.63
CA PHE A 318 14.17 -0.35 -7.23
C PHE A 318 12.64 -0.49 -7.29
N HIS A 319 12.12 -1.21 -8.27
CA HIS A 319 10.69 -1.54 -8.38
C HIS A 319 10.48 -2.68 -9.37
N ILE A 320 9.33 -3.34 -9.31
CA ILE A 320 8.93 -4.30 -10.34
C ILE A 320 8.07 -3.56 -11.34
N MET A 321 8.59 -3.38 -12.55
CA MET A 321 7.93 -2.69 -13.64
C MET A 321 6.98 -3.64 -14.37
N LEU A 322 5.72 -3.23 -14.52
CA LEU A 322 4.69 -3.93 -15.28
C LEU A 322 4.46 -3.18 -16.59
N MET A 323 4.69 -3.86 -17.71
CA MET A 323 4.56 -3.32 -19.05
C MET A 323 3.62 -4.17 -19.88
N ASP A 324 3.01 -3.52 -20.87
CA ASP A 324 2.01 -4.13 -21.73
C ASP A 324 0.86 -4.75 -20.91
N LEU A 325 0.25 -3.93 -20.04
CA LEU A 325 -0.85 -4.33 -19.19
C LEU A 325 -2.01 -4.91 -20.01
N GLN A 326 -2.48 -6.09 -19.63
CA GLN A 326 -3.59 -6.82 -20.24
C GLN A 326 -4.95 -6.33 -19.75
N GLN A 327 -4.96 -5.62 -18.62
CA GLN A 327 -6.12 -5.00 -18.02
C GLN A 327 -5.71 -3.73 -17.27
N GLU A 328 -6.67 -2.84 -17.04
CA GLU A 328 -6.45 -1.67 -16.20
C GLU A 328 -6.36 -2.07 -14.72
N LEU A 329 -5.27 -1.71 -14.06
CA LEU A 329 -5.12 -1.73 -12.61
C LEU A 329 -5.81 -0.52 -11.98
N VAL A 330 -6.88 -0.77 -11.23
CA VAL A 330 -7.76 0.25 -10.64
C VAL A 330 -7.59 0.26 -9.12
N PRO A 331 -7.55 1.43 -8.45
CA PRO A 331 -7.48 1.50 -7.00
C PRO A 331 -8.55 0.66 -6.29
N GLY A 332 -8.17 0.01 -5.19
CA GLY A 332 -9.04 -0.87 -4.40
C GLY A 332 -9.10 -2.32 -4.92
N THR A 333 -8.55 -2.61 -6.09
CA THR A 333 -8.41 -3.98 -6.61
C THR A 333 -7.10 -4.62 -6.13
N ALA A 334 -6.92 -5.91 -6.38
CA ALA A 334 -5.65 -6.61 -6.21
C ALA A 334 -5.42 -7.62 -7.33
N PHE A 335 -4.17 -8.04 -7.54
CA PHE A 335 -3.79 -9.07 -8.52
C PHE A 335 -2.66 -9.95 -7.98
N LEU A 336 -2.47 -11.14 -8.55
CA LEU A 336 -1.38 -12.03 -8.15
C LEU A 336 -0.07 -11.67 -8.86
N LEU A 337 1.02 -11.63 -8.11
CA LEU A 337 2.39 -11.48 -8.59
C LEU A 337 3.24 -12.63 -8.04
N THR A 338 3.85 -13.42 -8.91
CA THR A 338 4.81 -14.45 -8.52
C THR A 338 6.22 -13.89 -8.61
N LEU A 339 6.98 -14.03 -7.52
CA LEU A 339 8.39 -13.69 -7.43
C LEU A 339 9.23 -14.96 -7.50
N THR A 340 10.25 -14.98 -8.36
CA THR A 340 11.17 -16.11 -8.50
C THR A 340 12.56 -15.72 -8.01
N PHE A 341 13.11 -16.55 -7.14
CA PHE A 341 14.41 -16.33 -6.49
C PHE A 341 15.49 -17.25 -7.06
N GLU A 342 16.76 -16.85 -6.95
CA GLU A 342 17.92 -17.61 -7.43
C GLU A 342 18.05 -18.97 -6.74
N SER A 343 17.60 -19.08 -5.48
CA SER A 343 17.47 -20.36 -4.77
C SER A 343 16.48 -21.35 -5.41
N GLY A 344 15.66 -20.90 -6.35
CA GLY A 344 14.56 -21.66 -6.95
C GLY A 344 13.23 -21.55 -6.20
N ALA A 345 13.15 -20.74 -5.16
CA ALA A 345 11.89 -20.43 -4.51
C ALA A 345 10.98 -19.62 -5.45
N GLU A 346 9.68 -19.94 -5.43
CA GLU A 346 8.63 -19.16 -6.09
C GLU A 346 7.58 -18.78 -5.05
N ILE A 347 7.31 -17.48 -4.94
CA ILE A 347 6.38 -16.94 -3.95
C ILE A 347 5.34 -16.09 -4.66
N THR A 348 4.08 -16.49 -4.56
CA THR A 348 2.96 -15.74 -5.10
C THR A 348 2.38 -14.83 -4.03
N LEU A 349 2.33 -13.54 -4.34
CA LEU A 349 1.80 -12.47 -3.47
C LEU A 349 0.56 -11.86 -4.13
N ALA A 350 -0.43 -11.50 -3.32
CA ALA A 350 -1.50 -10.63 -3.77
C ALA A 350 -1.08 -9.17 -3.60
N VAL A 351 -1.04 -8.43 -4.70
CA VAL A 351 -0.60 -7.04 -4.77
C VAL A 351 -1.81 -6.13 -4.86
N PRO A 352 -2.12 -5.35 -3.82
CA PRO A 352 -3.24 -4.43 -3.88
C PRO A 352 -2.87 -3.14 -4.62
N VAL A 353 -3.85 -2.50 -5.25
CA VAL A 353 -3.66 -1.31 -6.10
C VAL A 353 -4.16 -0.08 -5.36
N TYR A 354 -3.31 0.95 -5.20
CA TYR A 354 -3.67 2.21 -4.55
C TYR A 354 -3.00 3.42 -5.16
N ASN A 355 -3.58 4.59 -4.90
CA ASN A 355 -2.91 5.86 -5.15
C ASN A 355 -1.82 6.07 -4.08
N ALA A 356 -0.66 6.59 -4.49
CA ALA A 356 0.49 6.79 -3.61
C ALA A 356 0.20 7.64 -2.34
N MET A 357 -0.87 8.45 -2.34
CA MET A 357 -1.27 9.27 -1.18
C MET A 357 -2.02 8.51 -0.07
N GLN A 358 -2.31 7.21 -0.24
CA GLN A 358 -3.06 6.41 0.75
C GLN A 358 -2.17 5.59 1.69
N MET A 359 -0.84 5.71 1.60
CA MET A 359 0.15 5.03 2.45
C MET A 359 0.94 6.04 3.31
N GLY A 360 0.23 7.02 3.88
CA GLY A 360 0.78 8.11 4.67
C GLY A 360 1.02 7.76 6.13
#